data_AF-A0A2M8L829-F1
#
_entry.id   AF-A0A2M8L829-F1
#
_cell.length_a   1.000
_cell.length_b   1.000
_cell.length_c   1.000
_cell.angle_alpha   90.00
_cell.angle_beta   90.00
_cell.angle_gamma   90.00
#
_symmetry.space_group_name_H-M   'P 1'
#
loop_
_entity.id
_entity.type
_entity.pdbx_description
1 polymer ?
#
loop_
_entity_poly.entity_id
_entity_poly.type
_entity_poly.pdbx_seq_one_letter_code
_entity_poly.pdbx_strand_id
1 'polypeptide(L)'
;MVFKENHNKEKGWIQLWRKIRESEIWEQEPWRLKTWLWMILEANHDEIERFGRKLKRGQLYVNRIEDLCKVVRWNKGFVYKMPTVEAMKQFWKWLRKKGMVDTKKTTRGTIITILNYGEYQDIKKTYVDTIADTNIDTTQTPMTPQDRQPLKQLNKHDSAKASLPIREIISFFRSQVREKRGFEPEISWAKDGNLVKQRLKKYTSEQLKDLVAWYLESKHSERLGVSLATCLSAFIINLWLEDTT
;
A
#
# COMPACT_ATOMS: atom_id res chain seq x y z
N MET A 1 -2.11 1.08 21.94
CA MET A 1 -1.97 -0.39 21.96
C MET A 1 -0.84 -0.71 22.92
N VAL A 2 -1.14 -1.25 24.10
CA VAL A 2 -0.10 -1.57 25.10
C VAL A 2 0.48 -2.93 24.72
N PHE A 3 1.68 -2.94 24.15
CA PHE A 3 2.40 -4.17 23.87
C PHE A 3 3.12 -4.62 25.13
N LYS A 4 2.98 -5.89 25.50
CA LYS A 4 3.82 -6.49 26.55
C LYS A 4 5.23 -6.64 25.95
N GLU A 5 6.15 -5.82 26.43
CA GLU A 5 7.60 -5.79 26.14
C GLU A 5 8.04 -5.32 24.73
N ASN A 6 9.10 -4.51 24.71
CA ASN A 6 9.66 -3.80 23.56
C ASN A 6 10.52 -4.67 22.62
N HIS A 7 10.21 -5.97 22.47
CA HIS A 7 10.93 -6.86 21.54
C HIS A 7 10.49 -6.73 20.07
N ASN A 8 9.63 -5.76 19.73
CA ASN A 8 8.95 -5.74 18.43
C ASN A 8 9.73 -5.01 17.32
N LYS A 9 10.79 -4.25 17.63
CA LYS A 9 11.61 -3.60 16.59
C LYS A 9 12.39 -4.61 15.74
N GLU A 10 12.74 -5.77 16.30
CA GLU A 10 13.52 -6.82 15.61
C GLU A 10 12.65 -7.73 14.74
N LYS A 11 11.32 -7.76 14.94
CA LYS A 11 10.38 -8.61 14.19
C LYS A 11 9.84 -7.97 12.92
N GLY A 12 10.26 -6.74 12.62
CA GLY A 12 9.87 -6.03 11.41
C GLY A 12 8.42 -5.54 11.40
N TRP A 13 7.91 -5.24 10.21
CA TRP A 13 6.58 -4.71 9.96
C TRP A 13 6.05 -5.26 8.64
N ILE A 14 4.72 -5.24 8.46
CA ILE A 14 4.07 -5.62 7.20
C ILE A 14 3.43 -4.41 6.54
N GLN A 15 3.45 -4.39 5.20
CA GLN A 15 2.61 -3.48 4.42
C GLN A 15 1.19 -4.02 4.37
N LEU A 16 0.22 -3.21 4.78
CA LEU A 16 -1.19 -3.52 4.62
C LEU A 16 -1.84 -2.44 3.76
N TRP A 17 -2.37 -2.84 2.61
CA TRP A 17 -3.02 -1.91 1.69
C TRP A 17 -4.37 -1.47 2.26
N ARG A 18 -4.64 -0.15 2.22
CA ARG A 18 -5.91 0.42 2.72
C ARG A 18 -7.15 -0.15 2.02
N LYS A 19 -7.00 -0.60 0.76
CA LYS A 19 -8.04 -1.29 -0.03
C LYS A 19 -8.58 -2.57 0.61
N ILE A 20 -7.91 -3.13 1.63
CA ILE A 20 -8.46 -4.25 2.40
C ILE A 20 -9.84 -3.92 2.99
N ARG A 21 -10.13 -2.65 3.26
CA ARG A 21 -11.44 -2.19 3.75
C ARG A 21 -12.58 -2.38 2.75
N GLU A 22 -12.25 -2.51 1.47
CA GLU A 22 -13.20 -2.73 0.36
C GLU A 22 -13.27 -4.21 -0.04
N SER A 23 -12.47 -5.07 0.59
CA SER A 23 -12.40 -6.48 0.26
C SER A 23 -13.46 -7.29 1.00
N GLU A 24 -13.95 -8.36 0.38
CA GLU A 24 -14.98 -9.24 0.97
C GLU A 24 -14.55 -9.83 2.32
N ILE A 25 -13.25 -9.99 2.57
CA ILE A 25 -12.75 -10.48 3.87
C ILE A 25 -13.03 -9.51 5.03
N TRP A 26 -13.21 -8.21 4.74
CA TRP A 26 -13.54 -7.19 5.74
C TRP A 26 -14.97 -7.32 6.26
N GLU A 27 -15.88 -7.84 5.44
CA GLU A 27 -17.28 -8.09 5.78
C GLU A 27 -17.49 -9.44 6.49
N GLN A 28 -16.45 -10.27 6.55
CA GLN A 28 -16.51 -11.58 7.19
C GLN A 28 -16.45 -11.49 8.72
N GLU A 29 -16.72 -12.62 9.39
CA GLU A 29 -16.56 -12.72 10.83
C GLU A 29 -15.14 -12.30 11.28
N PRO A 30 -15.00 -11.59 12.42
CA PRO A 30 -13.73 -10.98 12.85
C PRO A 30 -12.55 -11.96 12.91
N TRP A 31 -12.80 -13.22 13.25
CA TRP A 31 -11.76 -14.24 13.33
C TRP A 31 -11.16 -14.58 11.95
N ARG A 32 -11.92 -14.43 10.85
CA ARG A 32 -11.42 -14.67 9.48
C ARG A 32 -10.43 -13.60 9.08
N LEU A 33 -10.76 -12.32 9.30
CA LEU A 33 -9.83 -11.21 9.08
C LEU A 33 -8.59 -11.33 9.98
N LYS A 34 -8.77 -11.66 11.28
CA LYS A 34 -7.66 -11.92 12.20
C LYS A 34 -6.76 -13.05 11.70
N THR A 35 -7.34 -14.12 11.17
CA THR A 35 -6.59 -15.25 10.61
C THR A 35 -5.77 -14.83 9.40
N TRP A 36 -6.35 -14.04 8.49
CA TRP A 36 -5.63 -13.53 7.32
C TRP A 36 -4.45 -12.62 7.71
N LEU A 37 -4.67 -11.68 8.63
CA LEU A 37 -3.60 -10.82 9.13
C LEU A 37 -2.50 -11.64 9.80
N TRP A 38 -2.86 -12.65 10.59
CA TRP A 38 -1.89 -13.56 11.20
C TRP A 38 -1.08 -14.33 10.14
N MET A 39 -1.71 -14.80 9.06
CA MET A 39 -1.01 -15.49 7.97
C MET A 39 0.02 -14.60 7.28
N ILE A 40 -0.31 -13.32 7.03
CA ILE A 40 0.65 -12.37 6.44
C ILE A 40 1.82 -12.13 7.39
N LEU A 41 1.55 -12.01 8.70
CA LEU A 41 2.56 -11.78 9.73
C LEU A 41 3.50 -12.98 9.92
N GLU A 42 3.00 -14.21 9.76
CA GLU A 42 3.79 -15.45 9.93
C GLU A 42 4.48 -15.89 8.63
N ALA A 43 4.08 -15.34 7.47
CA ALA A 43 4.71 -15.65 6.19
C ALA A 43 6.15 -15.13 6.15
N ASN A 44 7.07 -15.96 5.70
CA ASN A 44 8.49 -15.63 5.72
C ASN A 44 8.82 -14.50 4.73
N HIS A 45 9.64 -13.54 5.17
CA HIS A 45 10.08 -12.42 4.35
C HIS A 45 11.23 -12.77 3.40
N ASP A 46 11.97 -13.84 3.71
CA ASP A 46 13.05 -14.41 2.91
C ASP A 46 12.95 -15.94 2.89
N GLU A 47 13.77 -16.60 2.06
CA GLU A 47 13.87 -18.06 2.09
C GLU A 47 14.54 -18.50 3.40
N ILE A 48 13.87 -19.37 4.15
CA ILE A 48 14.38 -19.90 5.42
C ILE A 48 14.28 -21.42 5.46
N GLU A 49 15.17 -22.05 6.21
CA GLU A 49 15.04 -23.46 6.55
C GLU A 49 14.46 -23.61 7.96
N ARG A 50 13.24 -24.15 8.06
CA ARG A 50 12.53 -24.34 9.34
C ARG A 50 11.96 -25.75 9.40
N PHE A 51 12.18 -26.44 10.52
CA PHE A 51 11.72 -27.80 10.75
C PHE A 51 12.19 -28.80 9.67
N GLY A 52 13.44 -28.66 9.19
CA GLY A 52 14.02 -29.49 8.13
C GLY A 52 13.36 -29.29 6.76
N ARG A 53 12.78 -28.12 6.51
CA ARG A 53 12.11 -27.76 5.26
C ARG A 53 12.54 -26.38 4.82
N LYS A 54 12.84 -26.24 3.52
CA LYS A 54 13.03 -24.94 2.88
C LYS A 54 11.66 -24.31 2.61
N LEU A 55 11.39 -23.19 3.27
CA LEU A 55 10.22 -22.36 3.06
C LEU A 55 10.65 -21.13 2.28
N LYS A 56 10.00 -20.92 1.14
CA LYS A 56 10.26 -19.73 0.31
C LYS A 56 9.64 -18.50 0.94
N ARG A 57 10.08 -17.33 0.47
CA ARG A 57 9.43 -16.05 0.72
C ARG A 57 7.92 -16.12 0.43
N GLY A 58 7.10 -15.58 1.33
CA GLY A 58 5.64 -15.63 1.26
C GLY A 58 5.01 -16.97 1.66
N GLN A 59 5.80 -17.95 2.09
CA GLN A 59 5.29 -19.22 2.62
C GLN A 59 5.31 -19.23 4.14
N LEU A 60 4.30 -19.88 4.73
CA LEU A 60 4.27 -20.24 6.14
C LEU A 60 3.96 -21.73 6.31
N TYR A 61 4.31 -22.26 7.49
CA TYR A 61 4.04 -23.65 7.83
C TYR A 61 3.10 -23.75 9.03
N VAL A 62 1.98 -24.46 8.83
CA VAL A 62 1.03 -24.79 9.88
C VAL A 62 1.16 -26.27 10.20
N ASN A 63 1.69 -26.60 11.38
CA ASN A 63 1.83 -27.99 11.85
C ASN A 63 0.44 -28.59 12.13
N ARG A 64 -0.29 -28.00 13.07
CA ARG A 64 -1.65 -28.42 13.46
C ARG A 64 -2.62 -27.25 13.29
N ILE A 65 -3.74 -27.52 12.62
CA ILE A 65 -4.77 -26.50 12.37
C ILE A 65 -5.48 -26.08 13.66
N GLU A 66 -5.52 -26.97 14.65
CA GLU A 66 -6.05 -26.75 15.98
C GLU A 66 -5.27 -25.66 16.73
N ASP A 67 -3.95 -25.62 16.55
CA ASP A 67 -3.11 -24.61 17.19
C ASP A 67 -3.34 -23.24 16.55
N LEU A 68 -3.56 -23.19 15.23
CA LEU A 68 -3.99 -21.96 14.58
C LEU A 68 -5.33 -21.47 15.13
N CYS A 69 -6.32 -22.36 15.32
CA CYS A 69 -7.61 -21.99 15.92
C CYS A 69 -7.44 -21.33 17.30
N LYS A 70 -6.52 -21.83 18.14
CA LYS A 70 -6.21 -21.23 19.44
C LYS A 70 -5.58 -19.84 19.32
N VAL A 71 -4.68 -19.64 18.35
CA VAL A 71 -4.00 -18.35 18.11
C VAL A 71 -5.00 -17.27 17.68
N VAL A 72 -5.95 -17.64 16.82
CA VAL A 72 -6.95 -16.68 16.29
C VAL A 72 -8.19 -16.55 17.16
N ARG A 73 -8.21 -17.15 18.37
CA ARG A 73 -9.31 -17.00 19.33
C ARG A 73 -9.63 -15.53 19.60
N TRP A 74 -10.90 -15.23 19.88
CA TRP A 74 -11.38 -13.88 20.14
C TRP A 74 -12.32 -13.83 21.34
N ASN A 75 -12.54 -12.64 21.87
CA ASN A 75 -13.49 -12.42 22.96
C ASN A 75 -14.87 -12.17 22.39
N LYS A 76 -15.88 -12.85 22.94
CA LYS A 76 -17.29 -12.55 22.73
C LYS A 76 -17.92 -12.33 24.11
N GLY A 77 -18.05 -11.07 24.50
CA GLY A 77 -18.33 -10.71 25.91
C GLY A 77 -17.18 -11.17 26.82
N PHE A 78 -17.51 -11.86 27.91
CA PHE A 78 -16.54 -12.40 28.88
C PHE A 78 -16.00 -13.79 28.53
N VAL A 79 -16.40 -14.37 27.39
CA VAL A 79 -16.03 -15.74 27.00
C VAL A 79 -15.10 -15.73 25.78
N TYR A 80 -14.07 -16.57 25.84
CA TYR A 80 -13.21 -16.85 24.69
C TYR A 80 -13.92 -17.77 23.69
N LYS A 81 -13.95 -17.36 22.43
CA LYS A 81 -14.41 -18.16 21.28
C LYS A 81 -13.22 -18.47 20.37
N MET A 82 -13.26 -19.63 19.73
CA MET A 82 -12.28 -20.03 18.72
C MET A 82 -13.02 -20.67 17.53
N PRO A 83 -12.49 -20.58 16.31
CA PRO A 83 -13.10 -21.23 15.18
C PRO A 83 -12.92 -22.75 15.30
N THR A 84 -13.89 -23.52 14.81
CA THR A 84 -13.72 -24.97 14.67
C THR A 84 -12.72 -25.28 13.56
N VAL A 85 -12.14 -26.49 13.60
CA VAL A 85 -11.22 -26.96 12.56
C VAL A 85 -11.92 -26.97 11.20
N GLU A 86 -13.18 -27.36 11.15
CA GLU A 86 -14.01 -27.39 9.94
C GLU A 86 -14.23 -25.99 9.39
N ALA A 87 -14.54 -25.01 10.25
CA ALA A 87 -14.69 -23.61 9.84
C ALA A 87 -13.37 -23.06 9.28
N MET A 88 -12.23 -23.39 9.90
CA MET A 88 -10.91 -22.99 9.41
C MET A 88 -10.61 -23.62 8.04
N LYS A 89 -10.89 -24.91 7.83
CA LYS A 89 -10.74 -25.59 6.53
C LYS A 89 -11.63 -24.97 5.45
N GLN A 90 -12.87 -24.63 5.77
CA GLN A 90 -13.78 -23.93 4.85
C GLN A 90 -13.24 -22.54 4.50
N PHE A 91 -12.73 -21.81 5.48
CA PHE A 91 -12.11 -20.51 5.26
C PHE A 91 -10.87 -20.61 4.35
N TRP A 92 -10.00 -21.61 4.55
CA TRP A 92 -8.87 -21.84 3.64
C TRP A 92 -9.30 -22.22 2.23
N LYS A 93 -10.41 -22.95 2.07
CA LYS A 93 -11.00 -23.23 0.76
C LYS A 93 -11.51 -21.94 0.10
N TRP A 94 -12.15 -21.07 0.87
CA TRP A 94 -12.60 -19.76 0.39
C TRP A 94 -11.42 -18.87 -0.03
N LEU A 95 -10.35 -18.79 0.77
CA LEU A 95 -9.13 -18.05 0.42
C LEU A 95 -8.49 -18.55 -0.88
N ARG A 96 -8.43 -19.89 -1.08
CA ARG A 96 -7.96 -20.49 -2.33
C ARG A 96 -8.84 -20.10 -3.52
N LYS A 97 -10.17 -20.17 -3.35
CA LYS A 97 -11.12 -19.78 -4.41
C LYS A 97 -10.96 -18.30 -4.80
N LYS A 98 -10.61 -17.44 -3.85
CA LYS A 98 -10.33 -16.02 -4.08
C LYS A 98 -8.92 -15.72 -4.59
N GLY A 99 -8.09 -16.75 -4.81
CA GLY A 99 -6.72 -16.57 -5.28
C GLY A 99 -5.82 -15.85 -4.26
N MET A 100 -6.16 -15.88 -2.97
CA MET A 100 -5.38 -15.21 -1.92
C MET A 100 -4.25 -16.08 -1.39
N VAL A 101 -4.48 -17.40 -1.34
CA VAL A 101 -3.50 -18.38 -0.86
C VAL A 101 -3.53 -19.62 -1.72
N ASP A 102 -2.43 -20.37 -1.71
CA ASP A 102 -2.39 -21.77 -2.08
C ASP A 102 -1.96 -22.63 -0.88
N THR A 103 -2.33 -23.91 -0.86
CA THR A 103 -2.02 -24.82 0.25
C THR A 103 -1.50 -26.16 -0.25
N LYS A 104 -0.32 -26.56 0.25
CA LYS A 104 0.28 -27.87 -0.01
C LYS A 104 0.30 -28.69 1.28
N LYS A 105 -0.40 -29.82 1.29
CA LYS A 105 -0.33 -30.77 2.40
C LYS A 105 1.04 -31.45 2.42
N THR A 106 1.54 -31.70 3.63
CA THR A 106 2.75 -32.45 3.93
C THR A 106 2.43 -33.54 4.95
N THR A 107 3.37 -34.45 5.21
CA THR A 107 3.20 -35.54 6.17
C THR A 107 2.92 -35.08 7.60
N ARG A 108 3.34 -33.87 7.99
CA ARG A 108 3.21 -33.36 9.38
C ARG A 108 2.50 -32.01 9.48
N GLY A 109 1.86 -31.54 8.41
CA GLY A 109 1.22 -30.22 8.41
C GLY A 109 0.94 -29.69 7.02
N THR A 110 0.69 -28.40 6.91
CA THR A 110 0.34 -27.72 5.65
C THR A 110 1.26 -26.53 5.43
N ILE A 111 1.84 -26.45 4.24
CA ILE A 111 2.51 -25.24 3.76
C ILE A 111 1.43 -24.38 3.11
N ILE A 112 1.32 -23.13 3.56
CA ILE A 112 0.44 -22.13 2.97
C ILE A 112 1.34 -21.13 2.24
N THR A 113 1.03 -20.88 0.98
CA THR A 113 1.71 -19.87 0.16
C THR A 113 0.76 -18.68 0.01
N ILE A 114 1.18 -17.49 0.43
CA ILE A 114 0.44 -16.27 0.16
C ILE A 114 0.69 -15.89 -1.30
N LEU A 115 -0.37 -15.89 -2.10
CA LEU A 115 -0.27 -15.51 -3.51
C LEU A 115 -0.06 -14.00 -3.60
N ASN A 116 0.75 -13.56 -4.58
CA ASN A 116 1.13 -12.16 -4.78
C ASN A 116 1.78 -11.49 -3.55
N TYR A 117 2.41 -12.27 -2.66
CA TYR A 117 3.11 -11.74 -1.50
C TYR A 117 4.15 -10.67 -1.85
N GLY A 118 4.86 -10.85 -2.98
CA GLY A 118 5.78 -9.85 -3.53
C GLY A 118 5.08 -8.54 -3.86
N GLU A 119 3.90 -8.54 -4.49
CA GLU A 119 3.13 -7.31 -4.76
C GLU A 119 2.68 -6.61 -3.47
N TYR A 120 2.37 -7.39 -2.43
CA TYR A 120 1.93 -6.88 -1.15
C TYR A 120 3.06 -6.34 -0.26
N GLN A 121 4.27 -6.89 -0.35
CA GLN A 121 5.38 -6.62 0.58
C GLN A 121 6.65 -6.09 -0.10
N ASP A 122 6.74 -6.04 -1.44
CA ASP A 122 7.86 -5.39 -2.14
C ASP A 122 7.65 -3.89 -2.26
N ILE A 123 8.35 -3.15 -1.39
CA ILE A 123 8.43 -1.68 -1.40
C ILE A 123 8.76 -1.13 -2.81
N LYS A 124 9.56 -1.86 -3.61
CA LYS A 124 10.01 -1.45 -4.95
C LYS A 124 8.97 -1.65 -6.05
N LYS A 125 8.07 -2.65 -5.95
CA LYS A 125 7.04 -2.93 -6.98
C LYS A 125 5.75 -2.13 -6.75
N THR A 126 5.43 -1.83 -5.50
CA THR A 126 4.25 -1.01 -5.13
C THR A 126 4.28 0.41 -5.73
N TYR A 127 5.43 0.89 -6.21
CA TYR A 127 5.53 2.15 -6.95
C TYR A 127 5.32 2.03 -8.47
N VAL A 128 5.53 0.85 -9.06
CA VAL A 128 5.50 0.63 -10.51
C VAL A 128 4.14 0.07 -10.95
N ASP A 129 3.51 -0.78 -10.13
CA ASP A 129 2.31 -1.52 -10.54
C ASP A 129 0.98 -0.72 -10.40
N THR A 130 1.01 0.52 -9.91
CA THR A 130 -0.16 1.43 -10.07
C THR A 130 -0.12 2.20 -11.41
N ILE A 131 0.92 1.99 -12.23
CA ILE A 131 1.04 2.56 -13.59
C ILE A 131 0.83 1.47 -14.66
N ALA A 132 0.83 0.19 -14.29
CA ALA A 132 0.81 -0.93 -15.22
C ALA A 132 -0.57 -1.61 -15.34
N ASP A 133 -1.62 -0.82 -15.53
CA ASP A 133 -2.79 -1.27 -16.29
C ASP A 133 -2.86 -0.41 -17.56
N THR A 134 -2.00 -0.74 -18.53
CA THR A 134 -2.25 -0.80 -19.98
C THR A 134 -0.90 -1.10 -20.62
N ASN A 135 -0.72 -2.32 -21.15
CA ASN A 135 0.01 -2.67 -22.38
C ASN A 135 0.51 -4.13 -22.31
N ILE A 136 -0.20 -5.02 -22.99
CA ILE A 136 0.40 -6.22 -23.59
C ILE A 136 0.18 -6.06 -25.10
N ASP A 137 1.29 -6.00 -25.84
CA ASP A 137 1.40 -5.97 -27.30
C ASP A 137 2.56 -6.95 -27.61
N THR A 138 2.61 -7.84 -28.62
CA THR A 138 1.89 -8.14 -29.87
C THR A 138 2.21 -9.63 -30.17
N THR A 139 1.48 -10.44 -30.97
CA THR A 139 1.77 -10.66 -32.41
C THR A 139 0.88 -11.78 -33.01
N GLN A 140 0.16 -11.43 -34.11
CA GLN A 140 -0.34 -12.21 -35.27
C GLN A 140 -1.69 -13.01 -35.26
N THR A 141 -2.52 -12.59 -36.24
CA THR A 141 -3.89 -12.85 -36.81
C THR A 141 -4.29 -14.30 -37.20
N PRO A 142 -5.55 -14.64 -37.66
CA PRO A 142 -6.69 -13.81 -38.17
C PRO A 142 -8.16 -14.10 -37.70
N MET A 143 -9.00 -13.04 -37.75
CA MET A 143 -10.48 -12.82 -37.88
C MET A 143 -11.53 -13.94 -37.69
N THR A 144 -12.67 -13.67 -37.00
CA THR A 144 -14.00 -13.25 -37.58
C THR A 144 -15.01 -12.75 -36.49
N PRO A 145 -16.13 -12.05 -36.86
CA PRO A 145 -16.69 -10.91 -36.11
C PRO A 145 -18.01 -11.18 -35.38
N GLN A 146 -18.29 -10.44 -34.29
CA GLN A 146 -19.57 -9.72 -34.15
C GLN A 146 -19.56 -8.70 -32.98
N ASP A 147 -20.11 -7.52 -33.32
CA ASP A 147 -20.63 -6.43 -32.50
C ASP A 147 -19.69 -5.50 -31.71
N ARG A 148 -19.20 -4.47 -32.43
CA ARG A 148 -18.66 -3.21 -31.89
C ARG A 148 -19.80 -2.18 -31.71
N GLN A 149 -19.89 -1.59 -30.53
CA GLN A 149 -20.37 -0.20 -30.38
C GLN A 149 -19.18 0.73 -30.07
N PRO A 150 -19.17 1.99 -30.55
CA PRO A 150 -17.95 2.80 -30.60
C PRO A 150 -17.63 3.57 -29.31
N LEU A 151 -16.38 3.51 -28.87
CA LEU A 151 -15.79 4.37 -27.84
C LEU A 151 -15.49 5.77 -28.41
N LYS A 152 -16.00 6.81 -27.72
CA LYS A 152 -15.70 8.23 -27.99
C LYS A 152 -14.19 8.50 -27.88
N GLN A 153 -13.62 9.08 -28.93
CA GLN A 153 -12.27 9.65 -28.93
C GLN A 153 -12.19 10.86 -27.98
N LEU A 154 -11.17 10.90 -27.12
CA LEU A 154 -10.71 12.14 -26.47
C LEU A 154 -9.32 12.51 -26.99
N ASN A 155 -9.16 13.76 -27.43
CA ASN A 155 -8.03 14.28 -28.19
C ASN A 155 -6.76 14.49 -27.34
N LYS A 156 -5.60 14.10 -27.92
CA LYS A 156 -4.25 14.11 -27.32
C LYS A 156 -3.61 15.50 -27.11
N HIS A 157 -4.33 16.61 -27.33
CA HIS A 157 -3.71 17.95 -27.43
C HIS A 157 -3.64 18.74 -26.10
N ASP A 158 -4.30 18.29 -25.03
CA ASP A 158 -4.40 19.02 -23.74
C ASP A 158 -3.31 18.68 -22.71
N SER A 159 -2.48 17.67 -22.95
CA SER A 159 -1.51 17.16 -21.95
C SER A 159 -0.26 18.03 -21.77
N ALA A 160 0.11 18.85 -22.76
CA ALA A 160 1.33 19.67 -22.72
C ALA A 160 1.15 20.92 -21.84
N LYS A 161 0.00 21.60 -21.88
CA LYS A 161 -0.25 22.86 -21.13
C LYS A 161 -0.40 22.65 -19.63
N ALA A 162 -0.97 21.52 -19.19
CA ALA A 162 -1.14 21.21 -17.76
C ALA A 162 0.19 20.89 -17.04
N SER A 163 1.28 20.67 -17.79
CA SER A 163 2.59 20.29 -17.24
C SER A 163 3.43 21.48 -16.75
N LEU A 164 3.18 22.69 -17.28
CA LEU A 164 3.99 23.89 -17.01
C LEU A 164 3.88 24.37 -15.55
N PRO A 165 2.68 24.54 -14.96
CA PRO A 165 2.56 25.05 -13.59
C PRO A 165 3.09 24.05 -12.55
N ILE A 166 2.96 22.76 -12.84
CA ILE A 166 3.47 21.68 -11.96
C ILE A 166 5.00 21.72 -11.92
N ARG A 167 5.63 21.86 -13.10
CA ARG A 167 7.09 21.96 -13.22
C ARG A 167 7.64 23.18 -12.49
N GLU A 168 6.95 24.32 -12.60
CA GLU A 168 7.34 25.55 -11.91
C GLU A 168 7.34 25.42 -10.39
N ILE A 169 6.31 24.81 -9.81
CA ILE A 169 6.21 24.65 -8.35
C ILE A 169 7.27 23.68 -7.84
N ILE A 170 7.51 22.59 -8.56
CA ILE A 170 8.58 21.64 -8.21
C ILE A 170 9.95 22.30 -8.30
N SER A 171 10.21 23.07 -9.36
CA SER A 171 11.48 23.79 -9.51
C SER A 171 11.67 24.84 -8.42
N PHE A 172 10.59 25.54 -8.05
CA PHE A 172 10.62 26.56 -7.00
C PHE A 172 10.92 25.96 -5.63
N PHE A 173 10.29 24.83 -5.29
CA PHE A 173 10.58 24.13 -4.06
C PHE A 173 12.05 23.66 -4.00
N ARG A 174 12.57 23.08 -5.08
CA ARG A 174 14.00 22.68 -5.16
C ARG A 174 14.94 23.85 -4.95
N SER A 175 14.70 24.97 -5.63
CA SER A 175 15.56 26.14 -5.50
C SER A 175 15.55 26.68 -4.08
N GLN A 176 14.39 26.76 -3.44
CA GLN A 176 14.26 27.26 -2.07
C GLN A 176 14.91 26.34 -1.04
N VAL A 177 14.80 25.02 -1.19
CA VAL A 177 15.47 24.07 -0.29
C VAL A 177 16.98 24.12 -0.47
N ARG A 178 17.47 24.19 -1.71
CA ARG A 178 18.90 24.31 -1.99
C ARG A 178 19.49 25.59 -1.39
N GLU A 179 18.78 26.71 -1.53
CA GLU A 179 19.18 28.01 -1.01
C GLU A 179 19.15 28.06 0.52
N LYS A 180 18.06 27.61 1.16
CA LYS A 180 17.85 27.74 2.61
C LYS A 180 18.43 26.60 3.45
N ARG A 181 18.62 25.42 2.87
CA ARG A 181 19.01 24.19 3.59
C ARG A 181 20.27 23.52 3.03
N GLY A 182 20.78 23.95 1.88
CA GLY A 182 22.08 23.50 1.35
C GLY A 182 22.09 22.07 0.80
N PHE A 183 20.93 21.43 0.61
CA PHE A 183 20.84 20.08 0.02
C PHE A 183 19.77 20.01 -1.07
N GLU A 184 19.88 19.02 -1.96
CA GLU A 184 18.88 18.77 -3.01
C GLU A 184 17.77 17.86 -2.45
N PRO A 185 16.51 18.33 -2.39
CA PRO A 185 15.41 17.51 -1.88
C PRO A 185 15.07 16.37 -2.84
N GLU A 186 14.78 15.19 -2.30
CA GLU A 186 14.25 14.08 -3.08
C GLU A 186 12.80 14.39 -3.49
N ILE A 187 12.55 14.44 -4.80
CA ILE A 187 11.22 14.72 -5.36
C ILE A 187 10.91 13.71 -6.45
N SER A 188 9.77 13.04 -6.30
CA SER A 188 9.22 12.13 -7.29
C SER A 188 8.24 12.87 -8.19
N TRP A 189 8.59 13.06 -9.46
CA TRP A 189 7.70 13.68 -10.46
C TRP A 189 6.30 13.06 -10.49
N ALA A 190 6.21 11.75 -10.32
CA ALA A 190 4.94 11.03 -10.32
C ALA A 190 4.09 11.33 -9.07
N LYS A 191 4.69 11.31 -7.87
CA LYS A 191 3.94 11.52 -6.63
C LYS A 191 3.71 13.00 -6.33
N ASP A 192 4.79 13.76 -6.28
CA ASP A 192 4.75 15.17 -5.95
C ASP A 192 4.11 15.98 -7.07
N GLY A 193 4.33 15.61 -8.34
CA GLY A 193 3.64 16.25 -9.47
C GLY A 193 2.13 16.02 -9.47
N ASN A 194 1.67 14.82 -9.12
CA ASN A 194 0.24 14.56 -8.94
C ASN A 194 -0.34 15.31 -7.74
N LEU A 195 0.40 15.42 -6.64
CA LEU A 195 -0.03 16.19 -5.48
C LEU A 195 -0.16 17.68 -5.82
N VAL A 196 0.85 18.26 -6.50
CA VAL A 196 0.80 19.63 -7.02
C VAL A 196 -0.39 19.80 -7.96
N LYS A 197 -0.62 18.87 -8.88
CA LYS A 197 -1.79 18.89 -9.78
C LYS A 197 -3.12 18.88 -9.03
N GLN A 198 -3.22 18.11 -7.94
CA GLN A 198 -4.42 18.08 -7.10
C GLN A 198 -4.61 19.40 -6.33
N ARG A 199 -3.52 20.02 -5.86
CA ARG A 199 -3.58 21.31 -5.17
C ARG A 199 -3.89 22.48 -6.11
N LEU A 200 -3.39 22.44 -7.34
CA LEU A 200 -3.70 23.40 -8.39
C LEU A 200 -5.18 23.44 -8.80
N LYS A 201 -5.98 22.42 -8.43
CA LYS A 201 -7.45 22.47 -8.59
C LYS A 201 -8.14 23.43 -7.61
N LYS A 202 -7.46 23.79 -6.52
CA LYS A 202 -8.02 24.55 -5.39
C LYS A 202 -7.26 25.85 -5.11
N TYR A 203 -5.98 25.90 -5.46
CA TYR A 203 -5.08 27.01 -5.18
C TYR A 203 -4.35 27.42 -6.46
N THR A 204 -4.04 28.70 -6.60
CA THR A 204 -3.23 29.20 -7.72
C THR A 204 -1.77 28.77 -7.59
N SER A 205 -1.01 28.88 -8.67
CA SER A 205 0.44 28.61 -8.65
C SER A 205 1.19 29.52 -7.69
N GLU A 206 0.75 30.77 -7.53
CA GLU A 206 1.31 31.76 -6.60
C GLU A 206 1.06 31.34 -5.15
N GLN A 207 -0.19 31.01 -4.80
CA GLN A 207 -0.54 30.55 -3.44
C GLN A 207 0.26 29.32 -3.02
N LEU A 208 0.55 28.41 -3.96
CA LEU A 208 1.38 27.24 -3.67
C LEU A 208 2.86 27.60 -3.50
N LYS A 209 3.37 28.62 -4.19
CA LYS A 209 4.74 29.13 -3.98
C LYS A 209 4.83 29.84 -2.62
N ASP A 210 3.82 30.61 -2.24
CA ASP A 210 3.75 31.29 -0.94
C ASP A 210 3.72 30.28 0.22
N LEU A 211 2.87 29.24 0.10
CA LEU A 211 2.84 28.12 1.03
C LEU A 211 4.21 27.44 1.17
N VAL A 212 4.92 27.24 0.07
CA VAL A 212 6.27 26.65 0.08
C VAL A 212 7.25 27.55 0.83
N ALA A 213 7.24 28.86 0.55
CA ALA A 213 8.12 29.82 1.22
C ALA A 213 7.85 29.85 2.74
N TRP A 214 6.58 29.98 3.12
CA TRP A 214 6.11 29.98 4.51
C TRP A 214 6.52 28.69 5.23
N TYR A 215 6.26 27.52 4.62
CA TYR A 215 6.55 26.24 5.23
C TYR A 215 8.04 26.08 5.55
N LEU A 216 8.91 26.45 4.61
CA LEU A 216 10.36 26.35 4.77
C LEU A 216 10.93 27.30 5.83
N GLU A 217 10.26 28.42 6.11
CA GLU A 217 10.61 29.36 7.17
C GLU A 217 10.00 28.98 8.52
N SER A 218 8.89 28.24 8.51
CA SER A 218 8.20 27.81 9.73
C SER A 218 8.98 26.74 10.50
N LYS A 219 8.75 26.71 11.83
CA LYS A 219 9.20 25.63 12.74
C LYS A 219 8.64 24.25 12.35
N HIS A 220 7.64 24.20 11.48
CA HIS A 220 7.06 22.94 11.00
C HIS A 220 8.00 22.19 10.05
N SER A 221 8.81 22.90 9.27
CA SER A 221 9.81 22.26 8.40
C SER A 221 10.92 21.56 9.19
N GLU A 222 11.33 22.14 10.32
CA GLU A 222 12.32 21.56 11.23
C GLU A 222 11.79 20.31 11.92
N ARG A 223 10.51 20.34 12.34
CA ARG A 223 9.90 19.23 13.09
C ARG A 223 9.45 18.06 12.20
N LEU A 224 8.91 18.36 11.01
CA LEU A 224 8.28 17.35 10.14
C LEU A 224 9.15 16.94 8.95
N GLY A 225 10.29 17.61 8.76
CA GLY A 225 11.23 17.34 7.68
C GLY A 225 10.85 18.01 6.37
N VAL A 226 11.86 18.36 5.57
CA VAL A 226 11.70 19.14 4.35
C VAL A 226 11.35 18.22 3.17
N SER A 227 10.04 18.03 2.93
CA SER A 227 9.54 17.31 1.76
C SER A 227 8.35 18.04 1.11
N LEU A 228 8.23 17.96 -0.21
CA LEU A 228 7.14 18.59 -0.96
C LEU A 228 5.78 17.96 -0.60
N ALA A 229 5.75 16.67 -0.31
CA ALA A 229 4.57 15.96 0.16
C ALA A 229 4.08 16.45 1.54
N THR A 230 5.01 16.69 2.48
CA THR A 230 4.67 17.24 3.80
C THR A 230 4.18 18.68 3.66
N CYS A 231 4.91 19.50 2.90
CA CYS A 231 4.56 20.90 2.62
C CYS A 231 3.15 21.05 2.03
N LEU A 232 2.77 20.19 1.07
CA LEU A 232 1.47 20.22 0.40
C LEU A 232 0.42 19.31 1.06
N SER A 233 0.66 18.86 2.28
CA SER A 233 -0.31 18.06 3.04
C SER A 233 -1.49 18.92 3.51
N ALA A 234 -2.65 18.30 3.71
CA ALA A 234 -3.83 19.03 4.19
C ALA A 234 -3.61 19.66 5.57
N PHE A 235 -2.80 19.01 6.41
CA PHE A 235 -2.43 19.51 7.73
C PHE A 235 -1.63 20.82 7.64
N ILE A 236 -0.57 20.87 6.81
CA ILE A 236 0.24 22.08 6.64
C ILE A 236 -0.55 23.20 5.96
N ILE A 237 -1.39 22.87 4.98
CA ILE A 237 -2.25 23.86 4.33
C ILE A 237 -3.21 24.51 5.34
N ASN A 238 -3.83 23.74 6.24
CA ASN A 238 -4.70 24.29 7.26
C ASN A 238 -3.96 25.23 8.21
N LEU A 239 -2.75 24.85 8.64
CA LEU A 239 -1.91 25.71 9.50
C LEU A 239 -1.50 27.00 8.79
N TRP A 240 -1.15 26.92 7.50
CA TRP A 240 -0.83 28.09 6.70
C TRP A 240 -2.03 29.03 6.56
N LEU A 241 -3.22 28.47 6.31
CA LEU A 241 -4.46 29.26 6.24
C LEU A 241 -4.81 29.91 7.58
N GLU A 242 -4.61 29.21 8.71
CA GLU A 242 -4.79 29.79 10.05
C GLU A 242 -3.83 30.96 10.32
N ASP A 243 -2.61 30.93 9.78
CA ASP A 243 -1.59 31.97 9.98
C ASP A 243 -1.73 33.15 9.00
N THR A 244 -2.50 32.97 7.91
CA THR A 244 -2.75 34.01 6.88
C THR A 244 -4.17 34.60 6.92
N THR A 245 -5.01 34.15 7.87
CA THR A 245 -6.36 34.71 8.13
C THR A 245 -6.31 35.71 9.28
#